data_AF-A0A964PYF2-F1
#
_entry.id   AF-A0A964PYF2-F1
#
_cell.length_a   1.000
_cell.length_b   1.000
_cell.length_c   1.000
_cell.angle_alpha   90.00
_cell.angle_beta   90.00
_cell.angle_gamma   90.00
#
_symmetry.space_group_name_H-M   'P 1'
#
loop_
_entity.id
_entity.type
_entity.pdbx_description
1 polymer ?
#
loop_
_entity_poly.entity_id
_entity_poly.type
_entity_poly.pdbx_seq_one_letter_code
_entity_poly.pdbx_strand_id
1 'polypeptide(L)'
;MPAIAASEIQPGVSKSGSPALRSMMSLPSAASFFARALTAMVAEGCNRDMFWLYVITRAANQRGGPARCRGVAGGLELGNIETRHGASNPAQVDLLRSHPPDYLLPSAGCRSLTGTRSTGGMGQIRIEFTFDYVDPGSYLAHRILSRWARGQSRPISVRWTPLELRTPAMPQIDPEEREWSALLAEMESVAQREGILFARPVLVPWTRKAHELALHAREKGHFEEVHDALFDAYFARGLDIGRVDALVELAEGHGLSAAETRTVLGVDRFAPEVETDRRAVIGGGTVGVPTIEAAGRRLEGFESAEDLLAFLREAEGADDRE
;
A
#
# COMPACT_ATOMS: atom_id res chain seq x y z
N MET A 1 -34.09 -5.17 -36.32
CA MET A 1 -33.61 -5.11 -34.92
C MET A 1 -33.64 -6.52 -34.35
N PRO A 2 -32.51 -7.05 -33.85
CA PRO A 2 -32.55 -8.06 -32.81
C PRO A 2 -32.01 -7.49 -31.50
N ALA A 3 -32.64 -7.92 -30.40
CA ALA A 3 -32.33 -7.54 -29.04
C ALA A 3 -31.03 -8.21 -28.56
N ILE A 4 -30.19 -7.44 -27.91
CA ILE A 4 -28.95 -7.89 -27.25
C ILE A 4 -29.35 -8.50 -25.90
N ALA A 5 -28.96 -9.76 -25.68
CA ALA A 5 -29.09 -10.43 -24.39
C ALA A 5 -28.07 -9.83 -23.41
N ALA A 6 -28.55 -9.34 -22.27
CA ALA A 6 -27.72 -8.92 -21.16
C ALA A 6 -27.12 -10.17 -20.49
N SER A 7 -25.79 -10.24 -20.38
CA SER A 7 -25.13 -11.25 -19.56
C SER A 7 -25.33 -10.90 -18.07
N GLU A 8 -26.02 -11.77 -17.35
CA GLU A 8 -26.16 -11.69 -15.90
C GLU A 8 -24.79 -11.85 -15.23
N ILE A 9 -24.36 -10.80 -14.51
CA ILE A 9 -23.20 -10.82 -13.62
C ILE A 9 -23.59 -11.66 -12.39
N GLN A 10 -22.88 -12.76 -12.13
CA GLN A 10 -23.13 -13.56 -10.93
C GLN A 10 -22.62 -12.85 -9.67
N PRO A 11 -23.31 -12.99 -8.52
CA PRO A 11 -22.91 -12.35 -7.27
C PRO A 11 -21.59 -12.94 -6.75
N GLY A 12 -20.60 -12.08 -6.58
CA GLY A 12 -19.28 -12.44 -6.06
C GLY A 12 -19.32 -12.99 -4.63
N VAL A 13 -18.37 -13.86 -4.32
CA VAL A 13 -18.13 -14.37 -2.97
C VAL A 13 -17.51 -13.26 -2.14
N SER A 14 -18.35 -12.36 -1.60
CA SER A 14 -17.97 -11.42 -0.55
C SER A 14 -17.83 -12.20 0.76
N LYS A 15 -16.67 -12.79 1.01
CA LYS A 15 -16.31 -13.14 2.40
C LYS A 15 -15.95 -11.83 3.09
N SER A 16 -16.59 -11.62 4.23
CA SER A 16 -16.56 -10.41 5.05
C SER A 16 -15.22 -9.68 5.01
N GLY A 17 -15.16 -8.56 4.28
CA GLY A 17 -14.09 -7.60 4.47
C GLY A 17 -14.00 -7.26 5.96
N SER A 18 -12.80 -7.46 6.53
CA SER A 18 -12.50 -7.17 7.92
C SER A 18 -13.06 -5.78 8.27
N PRO A 19 -13.88 -5.62 9.34
CA PRO A 19 -14.58 -4.36 9.66
C PRO A 19 -13.66 -3.13 9.74
N ALA A 20 -12.38 -3.36 10.00
CA ALA A 20 -11.32 -2.36 10.02
C ALA A 20 -11.17 -1.57 8.71
N LEU A 21 -11.23 -2.23 7.55
CA LEU A 21 -10.98 -1.58 6.25
C LEU A 21 -12.16 -0.71 5.78
N ARG A 22 -13.41 -1.10 6.07
CA ARG A 22 -14.58 -0.25 5.78
C ARG A 22 -14.65 1.00 6.66
N SER A 23 -14.17 0.91 7.91
CA SER A 23 -14.20 2.02 8.87
C SER A 23 -13.20 3.11 8.51
N MET A 24 -12.00 2.74 8.03
CA MET A 24 -10.92 3.66 7.68
C MET A 24 -11.24 4.59 6.49
N MET A 25 -12.29 4.31 5.72
CA MET A 25 -12.74 5.13 4.58
C MET A 25 -13.98 6.00 4.87
N SER A 26 -14.53 5.95 6.10
CA SER A 26 -15.71 6.74 6.45
C SER A 26 -15.33 8.09 7.07
N LEU A 27 -15.72 9.19 6.40
CA LEU A 27 -15.74 10.54 6.99
C LEU A 27 -17.15 10.82 7.54
N PRO A 28 -17.31 11.42 8.74
CA PRO A 28 -18.50 12.19 9.05
C PRO A 28 -18.50 13.48 8.22
N SER A 29 -19.66 13.91 7.73
CA SER A 29 -19.77 15.11 6.90
C SER A 29 -19.25 16.36 7.64
N ALA A 30 -18.49 17.20 6.93
CA ALA A 30 -17.84 18.41 7.45
C ALA A 30 -18.80 19.44 8.11
N ALA A 31 -20.11 19.26 7.99
CA ALA A 31 -21.12 20.14 8.57
C ALA A 31 -21.28 19.99 10.09
N SER A 32 -20.95 18.84 10.69
CA SER A 32 -21.21 18.58 12.12
C SER A 32 -20.14 19.18 13.05
N PHE A 33 -18.90 19.35 12.57
CA PHE A 33 -17.78 19.81 13.40
C PHE A 33 -17.75 21.34 13.54
N PHE A 34 -18.09 22.07 12.47
CA PHE A 34 -18.15 23.54 12.50
C PHE A 34 -19.31 24.08 13.35
N ALA A 35 -20.46 23.39 13.38
CA ALA A 35 -21.60 23.80 14.17
C ALA A 35 -21.33 23.75 15.69
N ARG A 36 -20.58 22.73 16.16
CA ARG A 36 -20.26 22.57 17.60
C ARG A 36 -19.17 23.53 18.08
N ALA A 37 -18.22 23.89 17.21
CA ALA A 37 -17.17 24.85 17.54
C ALA A 37 -17.71 26.29 17.64
N LEU A 38 -18.66 26.68 16.77
CA LEU A 38 -19.25 28.02 16.80
C LEU A 38 -20.17 28.26 18.01
N THR A 39 -20.93 27.25 18.46
CA THR A 39 -21.80 27.39 19.64
C THR A 39 -21.01 27.63 20.93
N ALA A 40 -19.80 27.08 21.03
CA ALA A 40 -18.91 27.29 22.18
C ALA A 40 -18.25 28.69 22.17
N MET A 41 -17.96 29.27 21.00
CA MET A 41 -17.31 30.58 20.90
C MET A 41 -18.23 31.76 21.28
N VAL A 42 -19.55 31.64 21.09
CA VAL A 42 -20.50 32.74 21.36
C VAL A 42 -20.92 32.80 22.84
N ALA A 43 -20.80 31.71 23.60
CA ALA A 43 -21.27 31.63 24.98
C ALA A 43 -20.29 32.24 26.02
N GLU A 44 -18.99 32.36 25.72
CA GLU A 44 -17.96 32.71 26.72
C GLU A 44 -17.12 33.97 26.40
N GLY A 45 -17.44 34.71 25.33
CA GLY A 45 -16.90 36.06 25.12
C GLY A 45 -15.37 36.20 25.11
N CYS A 46 -14.62 35.23 24.54
CA CYS A 46 -13.16 35.27 24.49
C CYS A 46 -12.60 35.83 23.17
N ASN A 47 -11.63 36.75 23.27
CA ASN A 47 -10.85 37.27 22.14
C ASN A 47 -9.71 36.32 21.74
N ARG A 48 -9.23 36.46 20.51
CA ARG A 48 -8.43 35.50 19.71
C ARG A 48 -7.05 35.10 20.30
N ASP A 49 -6.53 35.82 21.30
CA ASP A 49 -5.22 35.54 21.90
C ASP A 49 -5.25 34.60 23.14
N MET A 50 -6.44 34.24 23.63
CA MET A 50 -6.61 33.35 24.80
C MET A 50 -6.74 31.85 24.46
N PHE A 51 -6.81 31.49 23.17
CA PHE A 51 -7.00 30.11 22.71
C PHE A 51 -5.81 29.20 23.05
N TRP A 52 -4.59 29.75 23.02
CA TRP A 52 -3.37 28.99 23.30
C TRP A 52 -3.17 28.64 24.77
N LEU A 53 -3.67 29.46 25.70
CA LEU A 53 -3.56 29.17 27.14
C LEU A 53 -4.56 28.09 27.59
N TYR A 54 -5.74 28.02 26.98
CA TYR A 54 -6.76 27.00 27.27
C TYR A 54 -6.29 25.59 26.84
N VAL A 55 -5.62 25.48 25.68
CA VAL A 55 -5.10 24.21 25.15
C VAL A 55 -3.94 23.68 26.00
N ILE A 56 -3.04 24.56 26.45
CA ILE A 56 -1.87 24.17 27.28
C ILE A 56 -2.30 23.73 28.69
N THR A 57 -3.27 24.42 29.29
CA THR A 57 -3.67 24.14 30.69
C THR A 57 -4.48 22.83 30.82
N ARG A 58 -5.14 22.37 29.74
CA ARG A 58 -5.92 21.12 29.77
C ARG A 58 -5.11 19.86 29.47
N ALA A 59 -3.96 20.00 28.79
CA ALA A 59 -3.04 18.89 28.54
C ALA A 59 -2.30 18.42 29.81
N ALA A 60 -2.20 19.27 30.84
CA ALA A 60 -1.46 18.96 32.07
C ALA A 60 -2.26 18.23 33.17
N ASN A 61 -3.57 17.98 33.01
CA ASN A 61 -4.41 17.49 34.11
C ASN A 61 -5.12 16.14 33.86
N GLN A 62 -4.56 15.26 33.02
CA GLN A 62 -5.04 13.87 32.85
C GLN A 62 -4.18 12.80 33.56
N ARG A 63 -3.35 13.20 34.54
CA ARG A 63 -2.79 12.28 35.53
C ARG A 63 -3.07 12.85 36.92
N GLY A 64 -4.06 12.31 37.60
CA GLY A 64 -4.49 12.78 38.91
C GLY A 64 -3.37 12.73 39.96
N GLY A 65 -3.18 13.85 40.66
CA GLY A 65 -2.32 13.98 41.85
C GLY A 65 -1.81 15.42 42.03
N PRO A 66 -1.84 16.02 43.24
CA PRO A 66 -1.53 17.44 43.41
C PRO A 66 -0.01 17.65 43.50
N ALA A 67 0.59 18.27 42.49
CA ALA A 67 1.99 18.69 42.55
C ALA A 67 2.08 20.18 42.91
N ARG A 68 2.49 20.46 44.16
CA ARG A 68 2.91 21.79 44.61
C ARG A 68 4.21 22.19 43.90
N CYS A 69 4.20 23.31 43.19
CA CYS A 69 5.43 23.95 42.73
C CYS A 69 6.15 24.63 43.90
N ARG A 70 7.35 24.16 44.26
CA ARG A 70 8.39 24.94 44.94
C ARG A 70 9.62 24.96 44.02
N GLY A 71 10.05 26.16 43.63
CA GLY A 71 11.28 26.35 42.89
C GLY A 71 12.50 26.20 43.79
N VAL A 72 13.60 25.71 43.22
CA VAL A 72 14.97 26.01 43.63
C VAL A 72 15.85 25.97 42.37
N ALA A 73 16.71 26.98 42.25
CA ALA A 73 17.73 27.13 41.24
C ALA A 73 18.87 26.12 41.39
N GLY A 74 19.53 25.77 40.28
CA GLY A 74 20.80 25.03 40.29
C GLY A 74 21.05 24.34 38.94
N GLY A 75 22.04 24.83 38.19
CA GLY A 75 22.47 24.22 36.94
C GLY A 75 23.21 22.91 37.14
N LEU A 76 23.28 22.10 36.09
CA LEU A 76 24.46 21.31 35.66
C LEU A 76 24.15 20.52 34.38
N GLU A 77 25.08 20.69 33.44
CA GLU A 77 25.60 19.74 32.44
C GLU A 77 24.72 19.16 31.31
N LEU A 78 25.16 19.52 30.10
CA LEU A 78 24.88 18.86 28.82
C LEU A 78 25.56 17.48 28.82
N GLY A 79 24.78 16.44 29.07
CA GLY A 79 25.15 15.06 28.78
C GLY A 79 24.66 14.65 27.39
N ASN A 80 25.57 14.17 26.55
CA ASN A 80 25.33 13.64 25.21
C ASN A 80 24.19 12.61 25.20
N ILE A 81 23.13 12.88 24.43
CA ILE A 81 22.16 11.87 24.02
C ILE A 81 22.60 11.34 22.66
N GLU A 82 23.34 10.23 22.67
CA GLU A 82 23.48 9.38 21.49
C GLU A 82 22.07 8.89 21.10
N THR A 83 21.57 9.36 19.96
CA THR A 83 20.37 8.80 19.37
C THR A 83 20.71 7.43 18.80
N ARG A 84 20.17 6.37 19.42
CA ARG A 84 20.13 5.02 18.83
C ARG A 84 19.28 5.06 17.55
N HIS A 85 19.90 5.39 16.42
CA HIS A 85 19.38 5.09 15.10
C HIS A 85 19.72 3.65 14.75
N GLY A 86 18.70 2.91 14.30
CA GLY A 86 18.81 1.79 13.37
C GLY A 86 19.78 0.66 13.72
N ALA A 87 19.30 -0.33 14.47
CA ALA A 87 19.84 -1.67 14.37
C ALA A 87 18.86 -2.54 13.59
N SER A 88 18.93 -2.48 12.26
CA SER A 88 18.50 -3.60 11.42
C SER A 88 19.32 -4.82 11.83
N ASN A 89 18.67 -5.97 12.01
CA ASN A 89 19.34 -7.21 12.36
C ASN A 89 20.40 -7.54 11.29
N PRO A 90 21.71 -7.60 11.63
CA PRO A 90 22.77 -7.80 10.65
C PRO A 90 22.62 -9.12 9.87
N ALA A 91 21.99 -10.15 10.46
CA ALA A 91 21.69 -11.40 9.76
C ALA A 91 20.66 -11.23 8.62
N GLN A 92 19.78 -10.23 8.73
CA GLN A 92 18.72 -9.94 7.76
C GLN A 92 19.23 -9.07 6.60
N VAL A 93 20.24 -8.23 6.86
CA VAL A 93 20.93 -7.41 5.85
C VAL A 93 21.84 -8.28 4.96
N ASP A 94 22.47 -9.32 5.51
CA ASP A 94 23.34 -10.24 4.74
C ASP A 94 22.57 -11.19 3.80
N LEU A 95 21.33 -11.57 4.16
CA LEU A 95 20.43 -12.37 3.30
C LEU A 95 20.03 -11.62 2.01
N LEU A 96 19.80 -10.31 2.11
CA LEU A 96 19.43 -9.45 0.97
C LEU A 96 20.61 -9.13 0.03
N ARG A 97 21.85 -9.14 0.54
CA ARG A 97 23.07 -8.87 -0.26
C ARG A 97 23.63 -10.11 -0.95
N SER A 98 23.47 -11.28 -0.36
CA SER A 98 24.05 -12.53 -0.87
C SER A 98 23.17 -13.24 -1.91
N HIS A 99 21.86 -12.96 -1.93
CA HIS A 99 20.90 -13.55 -2.85
C HIS A 99 19.84 -12.49 -3.20
N PRO A 100 20.03 -11.66 -4.25
CA PRO A 100 18.91 -10.90 -4.78
C PRO A 100 17.88 -11.96 -5.19
N PRO A 101 16.69 -11.98 -4.59
CA PRO A 101 15.75 -13.00 -4.95
C PRO A 101 15.22 -12.73 -6.36
N ASP A 102 15.47 -13.67 -7.26
CA ASP A 102 14.99 -13.65 -8.65
C ASP A 102 13.44 -13.71 -8.64
N TYR A 103 12.80 -12.53 -8.52
CA TYR A 103 11.34 -12.38 -8.43
C TYR A 103 10.65 -12.02 -9.75
N LEU A 104 11.43 -11.71 -10.80
CA LEU A 104 10.89 -11.23 -12.07
C LEU A 104 10.00 -12.26 -12.75
N LEU A 105 8.74 -11.86 -12.99
CA LEU A 105 7.88 -12.53 -13.96
C LEU A 105 8.47 -12.33 -15.36
N PRO A 106 8.41 -13.34 -16.26
CA PRO A 106 8.86 -13.16 -17.62
C PRO A 106 8.01 -12.06 -18.30
N SER A 107 8.67 -10.97 -18.71
CA SER A 107 8.02 -9.85 -19.37
C SER A 107 7.35 -10.31 -20.67
N ALA A 108 6.04 -10.13 -20.75
CA ALA A 108 5.32 -10.28 -22.01
C ALA A 108 5.69 -9.10 -22.92
N GLY A 109 6.76 -9.26 -23.69
CA GLY A 109 7.21 -8.27 -24.67
C GLY A 109 6.09 -7.87 -25.62
N CYS A 110 5.87 -6.55 -25.75
CA CYS A 110 4.97 -5.96 -26.73
C CYS A 110 5.44 -6.36 -28.15
N ARG A 111 4.71 -7.28 -28.80
CA ARG A 111 4.93 -7.61 -30.21
C ARG A 111 3.74 -7.16 -31.04
N SER A 112 4.07 -6.34 -32.05
CA SER A 112 3.21 -5.96 -33.16
C SER A 112 2.56 -7.19 -33.79
N LEU A 113 1.23 -7.18 -33.86
CA LEU A 113 0.42 -8.22 -34.50
C LEU A 113 0.47 -8.06 -36.02
N THR A 114 1.39 -8.76 -36.68
CA THR A 114 1.20 -9.18 -38.08
C THR A 114 1.05 -10.70 -38.09
N GLY A 115 -0.12 -11.15 -38.53
CA GLY A 115 -0.62 -12.49 -38.25
C GLY A 115 0.15 -13.63 -38.90
N THR A 116 0.18 -14.76 -38.18
CA THR A 116 0.28 -16.11 -38.73
C THR A 116 -0.44 -17.09 -37.79
N ARG A 117 -1.02 -18.13 -38.40
CA ARG A 117 -2.02 -19.07 -37.89
C ARG A 117 -1.77 -19.61 -36.46
N SER A 118 -2.86 -19.62 -35.70
CA SER A 118 -3.01 -20.27 -34.40
C SER A 118 -2.78 -21.78 -34.51
N THR A 119 -1.59 -22.23 -34.10
CA THR A 119 -1.44 -23.54 -33.47
C THR A 119 -2.01 -23.42 -32.06
N GLY A 120 -2.97 -24.27 -31.69
CA GLY A 120 -3.71 -24.22 -30.42
C GLY A 120 -2.81 -23.94 -29.21
N GLY A 121 -2.74 -22.67 -28.82
CA GLY A 121 -1.96 -22.22 -27.68
C GLY A 121 -2.82 -22.39 -26.44
N MET A 122 -2.29 -23.07 -25.42
CA MET A 122 -2.93 -23.11 -24.12
C MET A 122 -3.22 -21.67 -23.67
N GLY A 123 -4.47 -21.39 -23.30
CA GLY A 123 -4.92 -20.04 -22.96
C GLY A 123 -4.01 -19.38 -21.93
N GLN A 124 -3.78 -18.07 -22.06
CA GLN A 124 -3.03 -17.32 -21.05
C GLN A 124 -3.92 -17.05 -19.84
N ILE A 125 -3.46 -17.35 -18.63
CA ILE A 125 -4.18 -16.98 -17.41
C ILE A 125 -4.07 -15.47 -17.21
N ARG A 126 -5.21 -14.77 -17.20
CA ARG A 126 -5.25 -13.32 -17.02
C ARG A 126 -5.70 -12.95 -15.62
N ILE A 127 -4.88 -12.15 -14.96
CA ILE A 127 -5.11 -11.67 -13.60
C ILE A 127 -5.05 -10.16 -13.61
N GLU A 128 -6.05 -9.50 -13.03
CA GLU A 128 -5.95 -8.10 -12.63
C GLU A 128 -5.72 -8.05 -11.12
N PHE A 129 -4.71 -7.30 -10.70
CA PHE A 129 -4.36 -7.15 -9.29
C PHE A 129 -4.33 -5.67 -8.94
N THR A 130 -5.34 -5.25 -8.17
CA THR A 130 -5.40 -3.94 -7.55
C THR A 130 -4.67 -3.93 -6.20
N PHE A 131 -3.72 -3.00 -6.01
CA PHE A 131 -2.82 -3.00 -4.86
C PHE A 131 -2.41 -1.59 -4.39
N ASP A 132 -1.87 -1.49 -3.16
CA ASP A 132 -1.10 -0.34 -2.69
C ASP A 132 0.22 -0.82 -2.05
N TYR A 133 1.30 -0.04 -2.17
CA TYR A 133 2.63 -0.42 -1.67
C TYR A 133 2.74 -0.40 -0.14
N VAL A 134 1.83 0.32 0.52
CA VAL A 134 1.71 0.41 1.97
C VAL A 134 0.88 -0.72 2.57
N ASP A 135 0.07 -1.41 1.76
CA ASP A 135 -0.89 -2.38 2.25
C ASP A 135 -0.23 -3.76 2.49
N PRO A 136 -0.27 -4.31 3.72
CA PRO A 136 0.39 -5.58 4.04
C PRO A 136 -0.23 -6.78 3.31
N GLY A 137 -1.55 -6.75 3.07
CA GLY A 137 -2.22 -7.77 2.28
C GLY A 137 -1.73 -7.78 0.84
N SER A 138 -1.57 -6.61 0.22
CA SER A 138 -1.04 -6.44 -1.12
C SER A 138 0.37 -6.99 -1.28
N TYR A 139 1.24 -6.74 -0.31
CA TYR A 139 2.58 -7.32 -0.31
C TYR A 139 2.56 -8.86 -0.27
N LEU A 140 1.76 -9.43 0.63
CA LEU A 140 1.68 -10.88 0.77
C LEU A 140 1.00 -11.53 -0.44
N ALA A 141 -0.06 -10.92 -0.97
CA ALA A 141 -0.69 -11.35 -2.22
C ALA A 141 0.31 -11.34 -3.37
N HIS A 142 1.08 -10.25 -3.52
CA HIS A 142 2.13 -10.15 -4.54
C HIS A 142 3.16 -11.28 -4.41
N ARG A 143 3.63 -11.58 -3.20
CA ARG A 143 4.60 -12.67 -2.95
C ARG A 143 4.04 -14.05 -3.24
N ILE A 144 2.82 -14.32 -2.78
CA ILE A 144 2.14 -15.61 -2.99
C ILE A 144 1.83 -15.80 -4.48
N LEU A 145 1.28 -14.78 -5.14
CA LEU A 145 0.97 -14.79 -6.57
C LEU A 145 2.24 -15.03 -7.40
N SER A 146 3.32 -14.30 -7.13
CA SER A 146 4.58 -14.43 -7.87
C SER A 146 5.19 -15.84 -7.71
N ARG A 147 5.13 -16.41 -6.51
CA ARG A 147 5.56 -17.80 -6.26
C ARG A 147 4.68 -18.82 -6.97
N TRP A 148 3.35 -18.65 -6.91
CA TRP A 148 2.41 -19.51 -7.62
C TRP A 148 2.62 -19.45 -9.14
N ALA A 149 2.88 -18.26 -9.67
CA ALA A 149 3.04 -18.03 -11.09
C ALA A 149 4.20 -18.80 -11.72
N ARG A 150 5.33 -18.94 -11.00
CA ARG A 150 6.48 -19.74 -11.45
C ARG A 150 6.19 -21.23 -11.55
N GLY A 151 5.21 -21.71 -10.79
CA GLY A 151 4.77 -23.10 -10.83
C GLY A 151 3.86 -23.43 -12.01
N GLN A 152 3.41 -22.42 -12.76
CA GLN A 152 2.46 -22.63 -13.84
C GLN A 152 3.13 -23.01 -15.16
N SER A 153 2.53 -23.98 -15.83
CA SER A 153 2.91 -24.36 -17.20
C SER A 153 2.29 -23.42 -18.25
N ARG A 154 1.18 -22.76 -17.90
CA ARG A 154 0.51 -21.77 -18.74
C ARG A 154 1.14 -20.39 -18.51
N PRO A 155 1.30 -19.56 -19.56
CA PRO A 155 1.68 -18.17 -19.37
C PRO A 155 0.66 -17.43 -18.51
N ILE A 156 1.14 -16.60 -17.58
CA ILE A 156 0.32 -15.70 -16.78
C ILE A 156 0.55 -14.27 -17.25
N SER A 157 -0.53 -13.51 -17.42
CA SER A 157 -0.48 -12.06 -17.57
C SER A 157 -1.09 -11.43 -16.33
N VAL A 158 -0.29 -10.64 -15.61
CA VAL A 158 -0.78 -9.82 -14.50
C VAL A 158 -0.91 -8.38 -14.97
N ARG A 159 -2.11 -7.81 -14.85
CA ARG A 159 -2.34 -6.37 -14.97
C ARG A 159 -2.27 -5.76 -13.57
N TRP A 160 -1.22 -5.00 -13.34
CA TRP A 160 -0.98 -4.29 -12.08
C TRP A 160 -1.75 -2.97 -12.05
N THR A 161 -2.76 -2.88 -11.18
CA THR A 161 -3.66 -1.73 -11.05
C THR A 161 -3.39 -1.00 -9.72
N PRO A 162 -2.70 0.15 -9.70
CA PRO A 162 -2.41 0.85 -8.46
C PRO A 162 -3.68 1.50 -7.86
N LEU A 163 -3.82 1.44 -6.54
CA LEU A 163 -4.80 2.22 -5.79
C LEU A 163 -4.11 2.94 -4.63
N GLU A 164 -3.94 4.26 -4.74
CA GLU A 164 -3.48 5.08 -3.61
C GLU A 164 -4.57 5.14 -2.53
N LEU A 165 -4.37 4.43 -1.40
CA LEU A 165 -5.31 4.35 -0.29
C LEU A 165 -5.50 5.69 0.40
N ARG A 166 -4.41 6.44 0.58
CA ARG A 166 -4.39 7.74 1.26
C ARG A 166 -3.70 8.77 0.38
N THR A 167 -4.48 9.74 -0.11
CA THR A 167 -3.93 10.92 -0.79
C THR A 167 -3.18 11.82 0.21
N PRO A 168 -2.20 12.65 -0.22
CA PRO A 168 -1.52 13.62 0.64
C PRO A 168 -2.44 14.64 1.34
N ALA A 169 -3.68 14.80 0.86
CA ALA A 169 -4.69 15.65 1.51
C ALA A 169 -5.35 14.97 2.73
N MET A 170 -5.15 13.66 2.92
CA MET A 170 -5.65 12.89 4.05
C MET A 170 -4.56 12.74 5.10
N PRO A 171 -4.93 12.65 6.40
CA PRO A 171 -3.94 12.32 7.43
C PRO A 171 -3.29 10.96 7.14
N GLN A 172 -2.00 10.89 7.44
CA GLN A 172 -1.28 9.61 7.46
C GLN A 172 -1.93 8.68 8.48
N ILE A 173 -1.83 7.38 8.22
CA ILE A 173 -2.26 6.35 9.16
C ILE A 173 -1.25 6.34 10.32
N ASP A 174 -1.75 6.44 11.55
CA ASP A 174 -0.90 6.19 12.72
C ASP A 174 -0.68 4.68 12.85
N PRO A 175 0.58 4.18 12.88
CA PRO A 175 0.88 2.76 13.05
C PRO A 175 0.27 2.14 14.33
N GLU A 176 -0.04 2.95 15.34
CA GLU A 176 -0.66 2.54 16.59
C GLU A 176 -2.21 2.51 16.53
N GLU A 177 -2.82 2.99 15.45
CA GLU A 177 -4.27 2.85 15.23
C GLU A 177 -4.68 1.38 15.34
N ARG A 178 -5.73 1.11 16.13
CA ARG A 178 -6.14 -0.25 16.48
C ARG A 178 -6.45 -1.09 15.25
N GLU A 179 -7.16 -0.52 14.29
CA GLU A 179 -7.55 -1.14 13.04
C GLU A 179 -6.33 -1.55 12.21
N TRP A 180 -5.36 -0.64 12.09
CA TRP A 180 -4.13 -0.88 11.35
C TRP A 180 -3.25 -1.93 12.03
N SER A 181 -3.06 -1.81 13.35
CA SER A 181 -2.26 -2.73 14.14
C SER A 181 -2.83 -4.15 14.12
N ALA A 182 -4.16 -4.29 14.12
CA ALA A 182 -4.84 -5.58 13.97
C ALA A 182 -4.61 -6.20 12.59
N LEU A 183 -4.78 -5.42 11.51
CA LEU A 183 -4.51 -5.86 10.15
C LEU A 183 -3.05 -6.31 9.99
N LEU A 184 -2.10 -5.52 10.50
CA LEU A 184 -0.68 -5.86 10.48
C LEU A 184 -0.40 -7.19 11.21
N ALA A 185 -0.99 -7.41 12.38
CA ALA A 185 -0.78 -8.65 13.14
C ALA A 185 -1.35 -9.88 12.41
N GLU A 186 -2.51 -9.73 11.76
CA GLU A 186 -3.12 -10.78 10.95
C GLU A 186 -2.21 -11.15 9.77
N MET A 187 -1.74 -10.15 9.01
CA MET A 187 -0.87 -10.36 7.86
C MET A 187 0.52 -10.87 8.28
N GLU A 188 1.06 -10.42 9.41
CA GLU A 188 2.32 -10.95 9.97
C GLU A 188 2.21 -12.45 10.26
N SER A 189 1.07 -12.92 10.77
CA SER A 189 0.80 -14.36 10.97
C SER A 189 0.77 -15.13 9.64
N VAL A 190 0.17 -14.56 8.59
CA VAL A 190 0.22 -15.15 7.25
C VAL A 190 1.66 -15.22 6.74
N ALA A 191 2.42 -14.14 6.86
CA ALA A 191 3.81 -14.08 6.42
C ALA A 191 4.68 -15.15 7.10
N GLN A 192 4.52 -15.35 8.41
CA GLN A 192 5.21 -16.38 9.18
C GLN A 192 4.89 -17.79 8.69
N ARG A 193 3.60 -18.09 8.44
CA ARG A 193 3.19 -19.40 7.90
C ARG A 193 3.77 -19.68 6.52
N GLU A 194 3.87 -18.64 5.69
CA GLU A 194 4.35 -18.74 4.31
C GLU A 194 5.87 -18.61 4.16
N GLY A 195 6.60 -18.33 5.24
CA GLY A 195 8.05 -18.10 5.22
C GLY A 195 8.44 -16.82 4.48
N ILE A 196 7.56 -15.82 4.45
CA ILE A 196 7.79 -14.53 3.77
C ILE A 196 8.41 -13.55 4.77
N LEU A 197 9.50 -12.89 4.36
CA LEU A 197 10.09 -11.80 5.15
C LEU A 197 9.09 -10.66 5.28
N PHE A 198 8.81 -10.28 6.53
CA PHE A 198 7.87 -9.22 6.87
C PHE A 198 8.40 -8.41 8.05
N ALA A 199 9.04 -7.29 7.72
CA ALA A 199 9.46 -6.26 8.67
C ALA A 199 8.26 -5.38 8.99
N ARG A 200 7.86 -5.36 10.26
CA ARG A 200 6.75 -4.53 10.73
C ARG A 200 7.08 -3.04 10.50
N PRO A 201 6.28 -2.31 9.71
CA PRO A 201 6.55 -0.89 9.46
C PRO A 201 6.40 -0.06 10.74
N VAL A 202 7.33 0.88 10.95
CA VAL A 202 7.30 1.84 12.07
C VAL A 202 6.65 3.18 11.68
N LEU A 203 6.37 3.37 10.39
CA LEU A 203 5.77 4.56 9.79
C LEU A 203 4.90 4.10 8.63
N VAL A 204 3.75 4.74 8.44
CA VAL A 204 2.91 4.57 7.26
C VAL A 204 2.98 5.82 6.37
N PRO A 205 3.78 5.80 5.28
CA PRO A 205 3.93 6.96 4.41
C PRO A 205 2.74 7.13 3.46
N TRP A 206 2.59 8.33 2.89
CA TRP A 206 1.80 8.48 1.67
C TRP A 206 2.52 7.79 0.51
N THR A 207 1.79 6.96 -0.24
CA THR A 207 2.38 6.15 -1.32
C THR A 207 2.42 6.83 -2.68
N ARG A 208 1.96 8.08 -2.79
CA ARG A 208 2.01 8.84 -4.05
C ARG A 208 3.35 8.71 -4.75
N LYS A 209 4.44 8.96 -4.03
CA LYS A 209 5.80 8.96 -4.58
C LYS A 209 6.23 7.57 -5.05
N ALA A 210 5.84 6.51 -4.34
CA ALA A 210 6.09 5.14 -4.78
C ALA A 210 5.33 4.81 -6.06
N HIS A 211 4.06 5.23 -6.17
CA HIS A 211 3.26 5.08 -7.40
C HIS A 211 3.86 5.86 -8.57
N GLU A 212 4.29 7.11 -8.34
CA GLU A 212 4.99 7.89 -9.36
C GLU A 212 6.30 7.22 -9.83
N LEU A 213 7.07 6.64 -8.91
CA LEU A 213 8.27 5.89 -9.27
C LEU A 213 7.93 4.66 -10.13
N ALA A 214 6.87 3.93 -9.79
CA ALA A 214 6.43 2.76 -10.56
C ALA A 214 6.03 3.16 -11.99
N LEU A 215 5.31 4.26 -12.17
CA LEU A 215 4.97 4.80 -13.49
C LEU A 215 6.21 5.26 -14.27
N HIS A 216 7.14 5.93 -13.60
CA HIS A 216 8.41 6.28 -14.22
C HIS A 216 9.20 5.05 -14.69
N ALA A 217 9.29 4.02 -13.86
CA ALA A 217 9.94 2.76 -14.21
C ALA A 217 9.25 2.06 -15.37
N ARG A 218 7.91 2.13 -15.45
CA ARG A 218 7.15 1.63 -16.60
C ARG A 218 7.48 2.36 -17.89
N GLU A 219 7.58 3.69 -17.86
CA GLU A 219 8.01 4.48 -19.02
C GLU A 219 9.44 4.09 -19.48
N LYS A 220 10.30 3.66 -18.55
CA LYS A 220 11.68 3.25 -18.83
C LYS A 220 11.87 1.76 -19.11
N GLY A 221 10.81 0.94 -19.02
CA GLY A 221 10.90 -0.50 -19.25
C GLY A 221 11.48 -1.32 -18.09
N HIS A 222 11.48 -0.77 -16.87
CA HIS A 222 11.98 -1.37 -15.63
C HIS A 222 10.86 -1.57 -14.58
N PHE A 223 9.60 -1.70 -15.04
CA PHE A 223 8.44 -1.73 -14.14
C PHE A 223 8.49 -2.90 -13.16
N GLU A 224 8.70 -4.12 -13.65
CA GLU A 224 8.61 -5.33 -12.83
C GLU A 224 9.67 -5.31 -11.72
N GLU A 225 10.92 -4.96 -12.06
CA GLU A 225 12.04 -4.87 -11.11
C GLU A 225 11.75 -3.84 -10.01
N VAL A 226 11.25 -2.66 -10.40
CA VAL A 226 10.99 -1.55 -9.47
C VAL A 226 9.73 -1.80 -8.65
N HIS A 227 8.71 -2.43 -9.22
CA HIS A 227 7.48 -2.83 -8.54
C HIS A 227 7.79 -3.79 -7.38
N ASP A 228 8.55 -4.85 -7.65
CA ASP A 228 9.00 -5.81 -6.65
C ASP A 228 9.87 -5.13 -5.57
N ALA A 229 10.79 -4.27 -6.00
CA ALA A 229 11.71 -3.58 -5.11
C ALA A 229 11.01 -2.59 -4.17
N LEU A 230 9.94 -1.92 -4.62
CA LEU A 230 9.14 -1.01 -3.80
C LEU A 230 8.45 -1.76 -2.65
N PHE A 231 7.88 -2.92 -2.93
CA PHE A 231 7.32 -3.80 -1.91
C PHE A 231 8.39 -4.25 -0.90
N ASP A 232 9.55 -4.71 -1.38
CA ASP A 232 10.66 -5.11 -0.50
C ASP A 232 11.24 -3.95 0.31
N ALA A 233 11.31 -2.76 -0.27
CA ALA A 233 11.77 -1.56 0.42
C ALA A 233 10.95 -1.35 1.70
N TYR A 234 9.64 -1.43 1.60
CA TYR A 234 8.76 -1.17 2.72
C TYR A 234 8.65 -2.38 3.66
N PHE A 235 8.31 -3.57 3.14
CA PHE A 235 7.97 -4.73 3.96
C PHE A 235 9.12 -5.71 4.24
N ALA A 236 10.25 -5.65 3.54
CA ALA A 236 11.41 -6.49 3.87
C ALA A 236 12.52 -5.67 4.54
N ARG A 237 12.66 -4.40 4.16
CA ARG A 237 13.74 -3.51 4.61
C ARG A 237 13.31 -2.40 5.56
N GLY A 238 12.01 -2.13 5.71
CA GLY A 238 11.49 -1.08 6.60
C GLY A 238 11.84 0.34 6.16
N LEU A 239 12.03 0.58 4.87
CA LEU A 239 12.35 1.88 4.30
C LEU A 239 11.10 2.74 4.13
N ASP A 240 11.26 4.05 4.33
CA ASP A 240 10.21 5.04 4.05
C ASP A 240 10.08 5.29 2.55
N ILE A 241 9.12 4.62 1.92
CA ILE A 241 8.79 4.76 0.49
C ILE A 241 8.05 6.06 0.15
N GLY A 242 7.82 6.95 1.12
CA GLY A 242 7.36 8.33 0.88
C GLY A 242 8.52 9.29 0.62
N ARG A 243 9.77 8.92 0.92
CA ARG A 243 10.95 9.78 0.76
C ARG A 243 11.56 9.69 -0.63
N VAL A 244 11.64 10.83 -1.31
CA VAL A 244 12.28 10.95 -2.63
C VAL A 244 13.70 10.40 -2.66
N ASP A 245 14.53 10.68 -1.65
CA ASP A 245 15.91 10.19 -1.63
C ASP A 245 15.99 8.65 -1.59
N ALA A 246 15.15 8.00 -0.78
CA ALA A 246 15.10 6.54 -0.69
C ALA A 246 14.61 5.92 -2.02
N LEU A 247 13.63 6.56 -2.65
CA LEU A 247 13.10 6.12 -3.95
C LEU A 247 14.12 6.33 -5.10
N VAL A 248 14.93 7.38 -5.05
CA VAL A 248 16.00 7.62 -6.03
C VAL A 248 17.09 6.56 -5.91
N GLU A 249 17.53 6.24 -4.69
CA GLU A 249 18.51 5.18 -4.45
C GLU A 249 17.98 3.82 -4.90
N LEU A 250 16.71 3.54 -4.62
CA LEU A 250 16.03 2.34 -5.11
C LEU A 250 15.99 2.28 -6.64
N ALA A 251 15.59 3.37 -7.29
CA ALA A 251 15.52 3.43 -8.75
C ALA A 251 16.88 3.20 -9.41
N GLU A 252 17.94 3.83 -8.88
CA GLU A 252 19.32 3.68 -9.36
C GLU A 252 19.80 2.23 -9.26
N GLY A 253 19.51 1.56 -8.15
CA GLY A 253 19.83 0.14 -7.95
C GLY A 253 19.17 -0.80 -8.97
N HIS A 254 18.09 -0.34 -9.64
CA HIS A 254 17.35 -1.09 -10.65
C HIS A 254 17.50 -0.53 -12.08
N GLY A 255 18.53 0.29 -12.32
CA GLY A 255 18.94 0.70 -13.65
C GLY A 255 18.35 2.03 -14.15
N LEU A 256 17.63 2.77 -13.31
CA LEU A 256 17.13 4.10 -13.65
C LEU A 256 18.18 5.19 -13.35
N SER A 257 18.10 6.32 -14.05
CA SER A 257 18.97 7.47 -13.79
C SER A 257 18.54 8.19 -12.49
N ALA A 258 19.43 8.21 -11.49
CA ALA A 258 19.17 8.89 -10.22
C ALA A 258 18.79 10.37 -10.40
N ALA A 259 19.48 11.08 -11.30
CA ALA A 259 19.20 12.48 -11.59
C ALA A 259 17.81 12.67 -12.22
N GLU A 260 17.46 11.83 -13.20
CA GLU A 260 16.16 11.89 -13.85
C GLU A 260 15.03 11.54 -12.88
N THR A 261 15.17 10.44 -12.13
CA THR A 261 14.19 10.02 -11.13
C THR A 261 13.98 11.09 -10.07
N ARG A 262 15.05 11.73 -9.59
CA ARG A 262 14.96 12.85 -8.64
C ARG A 262 14.15 14.00 -9.21
N THR A 263 14.35 14.35 -10.47
CA THR A 263 13.56 15.39 -11.14
C THR A 263 12.10 14.97 -11.26
N VAL A 264 11.82 13.78 -11.79
CA VAL A 264 10.46 13.25 -11.99
C VAL A 264 9.65 13.25 -10.69
N LEU A 265 10.25 12.72 -9.61
CA LEU A 265 9.62 12.69 -8.30
C LEU A 265 9.56 14.08 -7.65
N GLY A 266 10.56 14.94 -7.89
CA GLY A 266 10.61 16.28 -7.31
C GLY A 266 9.58 17.25 -7.89
N VAL A 267 9.12 17.03 -9.12
CA VAL A 267 8.12 17.88 -9.80
C VAL A 267 6.71 17.26 -9.84
N ASP A 268 6.49 16.15 -9.13
CA ASP A 268 5.20 15.43 -9.12
C ASP A 268 4.70 15.08 -10.54
N ARG A 269 5.62 14.67 -11.44
CA ARG A 269 5.31 14.49 -12.88
C ARG A 269 4.14 13.54 -13.11
N PHE A 270 4.05 12.47 -12.32
CA PHE A 270 3.05 11.41 -12.50
C PHE A 270 1.86 11.54 -11.54
N ALA A 271 1.84 12.54 -10.66
CA ALA A 271 0.73 12.75 -9.72
C ALA A 271 -0.67 12.84 -10.40
N PRO A 272 -0.85 13.48 -11.58
CA PRO A 272 -2.14 13.47 -12.29
C PRO A 272 -2.58 12.09 -12.77
N GLU A 273 -1.63 11.25 -13.16
CA GLU A 273 -1.88 9.87 -13.60
C GLU A 273 -2.27 8.99 -12.41
N VAL A 274 -1.53 9.08 -11.30
CA VAL A 274 -1.87 8.39 -10.03
C VAL A 274 -3.29 8.74 -9.57
N GLU A 275 -3.68 10.02 -9.59
CA GLU A 275 -5.04 10.43 -9.21
C GLU A 275 -6.10 9.94 -10.22
N THR A 276 -5.74 9.80 -11.48
CA THR A 276 -6.64 9.28 -12.51
C THR A 276 -6.87 7.78 -12.34
N ASP A 277 -5.80 7.02 -12.11
CA ASP A 277 -5.88 5.58 -11.81
C ASP A 277 -6.70 5.34 -10.54
N ARG A 278 -6.41 6.09 -9.47
CA ARG A 278 -7.16 6.02 -8.20
C ARG A 278 -8.66 6.25 -8.40
N ARG A 279 -9.04 7.28 -9.16
CA ARG A 279 -10.45 7.58 -9.47
C ARG A 279 -11.10 6.51 -10.35
N ALA A 280 -10.37 5.95 -11.31
CA ALA A 280 -10.88 4.89 -12.17
C ALA A 280 -11.19 3.62 -11.37
N VAL A 281 -10.29 3.22 -10.47
CA VAL A 281 -10.46 2.05 -9.58
C VAL A 281 -11.65 2.24 -8.64
N ILE A 282 -11.75 3.39 -7.97
CA ILE A 282 -12.87 3.70 -7.06
C ILE A 282 -14.20 3.77 -7.85
N GLY A 283 -14.20 4.40 -9.03
CA GLY A 283 -15.37 4.47 -9.90
C GLY A 283 -15.82 3.10 -10.46
N GLY A 284 -14.89 2.15 -10.58
CA GLY A 284 -15.14 0.75 -10.96
C GLY A 284 -15.71 -0.12 -9.82
N GLY A 285 -15.94 0.46 -8.64
CA GLY A 285 -16.54 -0.24 -7.50
C GLY A 285 -15.58 -1.09 -6.69
N THR A 286 -14.26 -0.96 -6.90
CA THR A 286 -13.27 -1.59 -6.00
C THR A 286 -13.23 -0.81 -4.70
N VAL A 287 -13.50 -1.51 -3.59
CA VAL A 287 -13.65 -0.90 -2.26
C VAL A 287 -12.41 -1.03 -1.37
N GLY A 288 -11.37 -1.73 -1.83
CA GLY A 288 -10.13 -1.91 -1.07
C GLY A 288 -9.06 -2.70 -1.81
N VAL A 289 -7.91 -2.85 -1.15
CA VAL A 289 -6.79 -3.68 -1.60
C VAL A 289 -6.43 -4.71 -0.53
N PRO A 290 -5.81 -5.84 -0.90
CA PRO A 290 -5.63 -6.31 -2.29
C PRO A 290 -6.97 -6.73 -2.90
N THR A 291 -7.18 -6.43 -4.19
CA THR A 291 -8.29 -6.99 -4.96
C THR A 291 -7.74 -7.71 -6.18
N ILE A 292 -8.11 -8.97 -6.37
CA ILE A 292 -7.64 -9.82 -7.47
C ILE A 292 -8.85 -10.26 -8.29
N GLU A 293 -8.77 -10.08 -9.59
CA GLU A 293 -9.79 -10.49 -10.54
C GLU A 293 -9.21 -11.43 -11.58
N ALA A 294 -9.89 -12.55 -11.83
CA ALA A 294 -9.48 -13.55 -12.81
C ALA A 294 -10.69 -14.38 -13.24
N ALA A 295 -10.76 -14.76 -14.52
CA ALA A 295 -11.85 -15.57 -15.10
C ALA A 295 -13.27 -15.10 -14.72
N GLY A 296 -13.52 -13.78 -14.73
CA GLY A 296 -14.82 -13.18 -14.39
C GLY A 296 -15.16 -13.19 -12.89
N ARG A 297 -14.21 -13.55 -12.03
CA ARG A 297 -14.37 -13.62 -10.58
C ARG A 297 -13.50 -12.58 -9.88
N ARG A 298 -13.89 -12.23 -8.66
CA ARG A 298 -13.20 -11.23 -7.82
C ARG A 298 -12.97 -11.79 -6.41
N LEU A 299 -11.77 -11.56 -5.88
CA LEU A 299 -11.38 -11.76 -4.49
C LEU A 299 -10.95 -10.42 -3.90
N GLU A 300 -11.63 -9.97 -2.84
CA GLU A 300 -11.31 -8.73 -2.12
C GLU A 300 -10.75 -9.09 -0.74
N GLY A 301 -9.46 -8.83 -0.51
CA GLY A 301 -8.73 -9.29 0.67
C GLY A 301 -8.64 -10.81 0.78
N PHE A 302 -7.90 -11.28 1.78
CA PHE A 302 -7.81 -12.69 2.13
C PHE A 302 -7.34 -12.86 3.59
N GLU A 303 -7.72 -13.95 4.23
CA GLU A 303 -7.35 -14.26 5.63
C GLU A 303 -6.21 -15.30 5.69
N SER A 304 -6.00 -16.04 4.60
CA SER A 304 -5.00 -17.11 4.50
C SER A 304 -4.43 -17.23 3.09
N ALA A 305 -3.19 -17.71 2.98
CA ALA A 305 -2.59 -17.99 1.67
C ALA A 305 -3.36 -19.06 0.91
N GLU A 306 -3.99 -19.99 1.62
CA GLU A 306 -4.86 -21.02 1.07
C GLU A 306 -6.08 -20.42 0.34
N ASP A 307 -6.69 -19.36 0.88
CA ASP A 307 -7.82 -18.68 0.22
C ASP A 307 -7.38 -18.08 -1.13
N LEU A 308 -6.23 -17.41 -1.16
CA LEU A 308 -5.67 -16.84 -2.38
C LEU A 308 -5.31 -17.93 -3.39
N LEU A 309 -4.63 -18.99 -2.95
CA LEU A 309 -4.24 -20.10 -3.83
C LEU A 309 -5.45 -20.88 -4.35
N ALA A 310 -6.51 -21.03 -3.55
CA ALA A 310 -7.76 -21.63 -4.01
C ALA A 310 -8.39 -20.79 -5.11
N PHE A 311 -8.48 -19.47 -4.92
CA PHE A 311 -8.98 -18.55 -5.95
C PHE A 311 -8.19 -18.65 -7.26
N LEU A 312 -6.85 -18.64 -7.18
CA LEU A 312 -5.98 -18.71 -8.37
C LEU A 312 -6.12 -20.03 -9.14
N ARG A 313 -6.19 -21.18 -8.43
CA ARG A 313 -6.39 -22.51 -9.06
C ARG A 313 -7.76 -22.62 -9.73
N GLU A 314 -8.79 -22.03 -9.13
CA GLU A 314 -10.12 -22.05 -9.73
C GLU A 314 -10.20 -21.16 -10.96
N ALA A 315 -9.49 -20.03 -10.97
CA ALA A 315 -9.38 -19.17 -12.15
C ALA A 315 -8.62 -19.86 -13.30
N GLU A 316 -7.54 -20.58 -12.98
CA GLU A 316 -6.81 -21.41 -13.95
C GLU A 316 -7.73 -22.41 -14.66
N GLY A 317 -8.50 -23.20 -13.90
CA GLY A 317 -9.38 -24.24 -14.46
C GLY A 317 -10.69 -23.72 -15.09
N ALA A 318 -11.00 -22.43 -14.96
CA ALA A 318 -12.15 -21.81 -15.62
C ALA A 318 -11.82 -21.39 -17.06
N ASP A 319 -10.61 -20.90 -17.30
CA ASP A 319 -10.11 -20.59 -18.65
C ASP A 319 -10.00 -21.82 -19.56
N ASP A 320 -9.94 -23.03 -19.00
CA ASP A 320 -9.88 -24.29 -19.78
C ASP A 320 -11.22 -24.69 -20.41
N ARG A 321 -12.33 -24.03 -20.05
CA ARG A 321 -13.70 -24.43 -20.44
C ARG A 321 -14.35 -23.52 -21.49
N GLU A 322 -13.62 -22.53 -21.98
CA GLU A 322 -14.05 -21.55 -23.00
C GLU A 322 -13.51 -21.90 -24.38
#